data_AF-A0A0R1UHB1-F1
#
_entry.id   AF-A0A0R1UHB1-F1
#
_cell.length_a   1.000
_cell.length_b   1.000
_cell.length_c   1.000
_cell.angle_alpha   90.00
_cell.angle_beta   90.00
_cell.angle_gamma   90.00
#
_symmetry.space_group_name_H-M   'P 1'
#
loop_
_entity.id
_entity.type
_entity.pdbx_description
1 polymer ?
#
loop_
_entity_poly.entity_id
_entity_poly.type
_entity_poly.pdbx_seq_one_letter_code
_entity_poly.pdbx_strand_id
1 'polypeptide(L)'
;MKKMVAIASGLAAGLAATSVGAQAANAATTPEPAPSLPKAQDVVSPVIKRGSKIYVVVQDTQKQVVPVYNQDGEKISGHVMMGTHHIAQSVKKVNGKKIVKINGRQWLNVSDVTKE
;
A
#
# COMPACT_ATOMS: atom_id res chain seq x y z
N MET A 1 -11.97 -49.17 -22.06
CA MET A 1 -12.04 -48.97 -23.53
C MET A 1 -12.51 -47.56 -23.81
N LYS A 2 -11.75 -46.78 -24.59
CA LYS A 2 -12.18 -45.82 -25.63
C LYS A 2 -10.98 -44.91 -25.96
N LYS A 3 -10.36 -45.22 -27.10
CA LYS A 3 -9.41 -44.35 -27.80
C LYS A 3 -10.21 -43.32 -28.59
N MET A 4 -9.80 -42.05 -28.64
CA MET A 4 -10.08 -41.08 -29.74
C MET A 4 -8.99 -40.00 -29.66
N VAL A 5 -7.93 -40.03 -30.47
CA VAL A 5 -7.78 -39.54 -31.86
C VAL A 5 -7.76 -38.01 -31.95
N ALA A 6 -6.66 -37.51 -32.52
CA ALA A 6 -6.28 -36.13 -32.76
C ALA A 6 -7.15 -35.43 -33.80
N ILE A 7 -7.26 -34.09 -33.73
CA ILE A 7 -7.55 -33.25 -34.88
C ILE A 7 -6.67 -31.99 -34.82
N ALA A 8 -5.71 -31.93 -35.75
CA ALA A 8 -5.01 -30.74 -36.14
C ALA A 8 -5.83 -29.95 -37.16
N SER A 9 -5.45 -28.68 -37.34
CA SER A 9 -5.72 -27.83 -38.51
C SER A 9 -7.04 -27.06 -38.52
N GLY A 10 -6.91 -25.73 -38.66
CA GLY A 10 -8.03 -24.85 -38.95
C GLY A 10 -7.70 -23.37 -38.85
N LEU A 11 -6.65 -22.91 -39.53
CA LEU A 11 -6.51 -21.50 -39.87
C LEU A 11 -7.57 -21.20 -40.93
N ALA A 12 -8.64 -20.49 -40.56
CA ALA A 12 -9.60 -19.93 -41.50
C ALA A 12 -9.77 -18.45 -41.19
N ALA A 13 -8.99 -17.65 -41.91
CA ALA A 13 -9.25 -16.25 -42.12
C ALA A 13 -10.57 -16.08 -42.88
N GLY A 14 -11.34 -15.07 -42.51
CA GLY A 14 -12.43 -14.57 -43.34
C GLY A 14 -13.64 -14.20 -42.52
N LEU A 15 -13.80 -12.90 -42.29
CA LEU A 15 -15.04 -12.17 -42.56
C LEU A 15 -14.66 -10.68 -42.58
N ALA A 16 -14.27 -10.22 -43.76
CA ALA A 16 -14.31 -8.80 -44.08
C ALA A 16 -15.70 -8.50 -44.65
N ALA A 17 -16.40 -7.52 -44.10
CA ALA A 17 -17.13 -6.49 -44.85
C ALA A 17 -17.88 -5.52 -43.92
N THR A 18 -17.54 -4.24 -44.11
CA THR A 18 -18.44 -3.05 -44.17
C THR A 18 -19.19 -2.68 -42.88
N SER A 19 -18.76 -1.67 -42.12
CA SER A 19 -18.73 -0.21 -42.39
C SER A 19 -20.01 0.52 -41.95
N VAL A 20 -19.77 1.55 -41.14
CA VAL A 20 -20.61 2.71 -40.83
C VAL A 20 -21.77 2.47 -39.85
N GLY A 21 -21.55 2.98 -38.65
CA GLY A 21 -22.53 3.12 -37.57
C GLY A 21 -21.81 3.54 -36.31
N ALA A 22 -21.12 4.68 -36.35
CA ALA A 22 -20.45 5.25 -35.19
C ALA A 22 -21.48 5.60 -34.12
N GLN A 23 -21.65 4.72 -33.15
CA GLN A 23 -21.99 5.09 -31.79
C GLN A 23 -20.99 4.38 -30.90
N ALA A 24 -19.79 4.95 -30.83
CA ALA A 24 -18.94 4.76 -29.67
C ALA A 24 -19.75 5.32 -28.50
N ALA A 25 -20.39 4.45 -27.74
CA ALA A 25 -20.70 4.76 -26.36
C ALA A 25 -19.35 5.06 -25.72
N ASN A 26 -19.05 6.35 -25.59
CA ASN A 26 -17.99 6.83 -24.73
C ASN A 26 -18.39 6.37 -23.33
N ALA A 27 -17.94 5.19 -22.93
CA ALA A 27 -17.64 4.95 -21.54
C ALA A 27 -16.55 5.98 -21.21
N ALA A 28 -17.01 7.17 -20.80
CA ALA A 28 -16.19 8.14 -20.13
C ALA A 28 -15.77 7.48 -18.82
N THR A 29 -14.78 6.60 -18.91
CA THR A 29 -13.93 6.27 -17.79
C THR A 29 -13.13 7.54 -17.57
N THR A 30 -13.74 8.47 -16.85
CA THR A 30 -13.00 9.51 -16.15
C THR A 30 -11.85 8.78 -15.49
N PRO A 31 -10.59 9.08 -15.80
CA PRO A 31 -9.51 8.62 -14.97
C PRO A 31 -9.80 9.27 -13.62
N GLU A 32 -10.33 8.50 -12.68
CA GLU A 32 -10.37 8.92 -11.30
C GLU A 32 -8.91 9.29 -10.99
N PRO A 33 -8.60 10.57 -10.71
CA PRO A 33 -7.23 10.94 -10.44
C PRO A 33 -6.81 10.08 -9.26
N ALA A 34 -5.79 9.24 -9.46
CA ALA A 34 -5.20 8.46 -8.38
C ALA A 34 -5.04 9.41 -7.18
N PRO A 35 -5.52 9.03 -5.98
CA PRO A 35 -5.51 9.92 -4.83
C PRO A 35 -4.10 10.47 -4.69
N SER A 36 -3.96 11.77 -4.98
CA SER A 36 -2.66 12.41 -5.03
C SER A 36 -2.10 12.36 -3.63
N LEU A 37 -1.07 11.53 -3.43
CA LEU A 37 -0.33 11.47 -2.17
C LEU A 37 0.13 12.90 -1.87
N PRO A 38 -0.23 13.46 -0.70
CA PRO A 38 0.15 14.83 -0.38
C PRO A 38 1.68 14.94 -0.47
N LYS A 39 2.15 15.97 -1.19
CA LYS A 39 3.56 16.40 -1.14
C LYS A 39 3.96 16.48 0.32
N ALA A 40 5.17 16.01 0.63
CA ALA A 40 5.82 16.09 1.94
C ALA A 40 5.99 17.56 2.36
N GLN A 41 4.89 18.19 2.77
CA GLN A 41 4.84 19.47 3.43
C GLN A 41 5.09 19.17 4.90
N ASP A 42 6.05 19.88 5.49
CA ASP A 42 6.49 19.84 6.89
C ASP A 42 5.76 18.79 7.72
N VAL A 43 6.42 17.65 7.95
CA VAL A 43 5.91 16.59 8.83
C VAL A 43 5.78 17.17 10.23
N VAL A 44 4.67 17.86 10.48
CA VAL A 44 4.15 18.16 11.81
C VAL A 44 3.83 16.79 12.36
N SER A 45 4.84 16.18 12.98
CA SER A 45 4.78 14.83 13.50
C SER A 45 3.51 14.74 14.34
N PRO A 46 2.50 13.96 13.91
CA PRO A 46 1.21 13.98 14.57
C PRO A 46 1.45 13.66 16.05
N VAL A 47 0.75 14.37 16.93
CA VAL A 47 0.84 14.12 18.37
C VAL A 47 0.11 12.81 18.65
N ILE A 48 0.80 11.69 18.43
CA ILE A 48 0.30 10.36 18.71
C ILE A 48 0.31 10.16 20.22
N LYS A 49 -0.87 9.86 20.77
CA LYS A 49 -1.07 9.51 22.17
C LYS A 49 -1.42 8.03 22.28
N ARG A 50 -1.24 7.44 23.45
CA ARG A 50 -1.74 6.09 23.76
C ARG A 50 -3.23 5.99 23.44
N GLY A 51 -3.63 4.90 22.80
CA GLY A 51 -5.00 4.65 22.33
C GLY A 51 -5.34 5.27 20.97
N SER A 52 -4.46 6.08 20.38
CA SER A 52 -4.70 6.63 19.04
C SER A 52 -4.66 5.51 18.00
N LYS A 53 -5.62 5.52 17.06
CA LYS A 53 -5.48 4.77 15.82
C LYS A 53 -4.43 5.45 14.96
N ILE A 54 -3.52 4.66 14.44
CA ILE A 54 -2.41 5.12 13.62
C ILE A 54 -2.35 4.30 12.35
N TYR A 55 -1.92 4.96 11.28
CA TYR A 55 -1.75 4.38 9.96
C TYR A 55 -0.27 4.44 9.58
N VAL A 56 0.26 3.33 9.09
CA VAL A 56 1.68 3.23 8.71
C VAL A 56 1.90 3.88 7.34
N VAL A 57 2.77 4.88 7.32
CA VAL A 57 3.15 5.60 6.11
C VAL A 57 4.62 5.31 5.83
N VAL A 58 4.95 5.02 4.56
CA VAL A 58 6.33 4.76 4.15
C VAL A 58 6.76 5.87 3.20
N GLN A 59 7.92 6.44 3.48
CA GLN A 59 8.52 7.45 2.60
C GLN A 59 9.23 6.80 1.39
N ASP A 60 9.70 5.56 1.55
CA ASP A 60 10.30 4.75 0.49
C ASP A 60 9.23 4.00 -0.33
N THR A 61 8.99 4.49 -1.55
CA THR A 61 8.00 3.93 -2.49
C THR A 61 8.42 2.59 -3.11
N GLN A 62 9.71 2.21 -3.03
CA GLN A 62 10.20 0.99 -3.68
C GLN A 62 9.95 -0.25 -2.83
N LYS A 63 10.07 -0.13 -1.50
CA LYS A 63 9.96 -1.28 -0.60
C LYS A 63 8.69 -1.30 0.25
N GLN A 64 7.92 -0.20 0.29
CA GLN A 64 6.61 -0.11 0.98
C GLN A 64 6.58 -0.77 2.37
N VAL A 65 7.70 -0.74 3.09
CA VAL A 65 7.85 -1.29 4.44
C VAL A 65 8.58 -0.31 5.35
N VAL A 66 8.22 -0.32 6.62
CA VAL A 66 8.92 0.42 7.67
C VAL A 66 9.71 -0.51 8.58
N PRO A 67 10.90 -0.08 9.03
CA PRO A 67 11.69 -0.83 9.99
C PRO A 67 11.00 -0.88 11.35
N VAL A 68 11.11 -2.02 12.03
CA VAL A 68 10.66 -2.18 13.41
C VAL A 68 11.82 -1.96 14.36
N TYR A 69 11.52 -1.34 15.50
CA TYR A 69 12.44 -1.07 16.58
C TYR A 69 12.02 -1.81 17.86
N ASN A 70 12.98 -2.02 18.76
CA ASN A 70 12.70 -2.42 20.14
C ASN A 70 12.36 -1.18 21.00
N GLN A 71 12.17 -1.43 22.30
CA GLN A 71 11.90 -0.35 23.25
C GLN A 71 13.07 0.62 23.39
N ASP A 72 14.31 0.21 23.10
CA ASP A 72 15.50 1.04 23.25
C ASP A 72 15.83 1.83 21.98
N GLY A 73 14.93 1.79 20.99
CA GLY A 73 15.09 2.49 19.71
C GLY A 73 16.09 1.82 18.77
N GLU A 74 16.51 0.59 19.08
CA GLU A 74 17.37 -0.20 18.22
C GLU A 74 16.54 -0.94 17.19
N LYS A 75 17.00 -0.95 15.94
CA LYS A 75 16.33 -1.66 14.86
C LYS A 75 16.41 -3.16 15.10
N ILE A 76 15.28 -3.84 15.05
CA ILE A 76 15.20 -5.30 15.16
C ILE A 76 14.89 -5.94 13.81
N SER A 77 15.08 -7.26 13.72
CA SER A 77 14.62 -8.02 12.57
C SER A 77 13.09 -8.00 12.52
N GLY A 78 12.54 -7.29 11.55
CA GLY A 78 11.09 -7.11 11.42
C GLY A 78 10.73 -5.87 10.60
N HIS A 79 9.61 -5.99 9.89
CA HIS A 79 9.06 -4.94 9.07
C HIS A 79 7.55 -4.87 9.26
N VAL A 80 7.00 -3.67 9.10
CA VAL A 80 5.55 -3.47 8.99
C VAL A 80 5.27 -2.92 7.61
N MET A 81 4.23 -3.45 6.96
CA MET A 81 3.83 -3.03 5.63
C MET A 81 3.19 -1.64 5.68
N MET A 82 3.37 -0.86 4.62
CA MET A 82 2.57 0.34 4.40
C MET A 82 1.09 -0.02 4.46
N GLY A 83 0.29 0.87 4.99
CA GLY A 83 -1.15 0.76 4.88
C GLY A 83 -1.82 -0.05 5.97
N THR A 84 -1.06 -0.57 6.92
CA THR A 84 -1.63 -1.24 8.09
C THR A 84 -2.07 -0.22 9.13
N HIS A 85 -3.19 -0.54 9.76
CA HIS A 85 -3.73 0.22 10.88
C HIS A 85 -3.33 -0.46 12.19
N HIS A 86 -2.88 0.34 13.15
CA HIS A 86 -2.53 -0.13 14.48
C HIS A 86 -3.11 0.80 15.54
N ILE A 87 -3.25 0.29 16.76
CA ILE A 87 -3.58 1.12 17.92
C ILE A 87 -2.28 1.37 18.68
N ALA A 88 -1.95 2.65 18.88
CA ALA A 88 -0.78 3.06 19.65
C ALA A 88 -0.92 2.59 21.10
N GLN A 89 -0.14 1.58 21.49
CA GLN A 89 -0.18 1.03 22.85
C GLN A 89 0.55 1.93 23.85
N SER A 90 1.68 2.50 23.42
CA SER A 90 2.52 3.40 24.22
C SER A 90 3.32 4.32 23.29
N VAL A 91 3.72 5.50 23.76
CA VAL A 91 4.61 6.41 23.03
C VAL A 91 5.71 6.87 23.99
N LYS A 92 6.96 6.87 23.54
CA LYS A 92 8.07 7.39 24.34
C LYS A 92 9.15 8.03 23.46
N LYS A 93 10.08 8.74 24.10
CA LYS A 93 11.22 9.36 23.45
C LYS A 93 12.48 8.60 23.82
N VAL A 94 13.25 8.17 22.82
CA VAL A 94 14.53 7.46 22.98
C VAL A 94 15.55 8.11 22.07
N ASN A 95 16.71 8.48 22.61
CA ASN A 95 17.81 9.13 21.87
C ASN A 95 17.34 10.31 21.01
N GLY A 96 16.47 11.16 21.55
CA GLY A 96 15.94 12.33 20.83
C GLY A 96 14.77 12.02 19.88
N LYS A 97 14.52 10.76 19.52
CA LYS A 97 13.48 10.32 18.58
C LYS A 97 12.24 9.82 19.32
N LYS A 98 11.04 10.15 18.81
CA LYS A 98 9.78 9.62 19.35
C LYS A 98 9.45 8.29 18.67
N ILE A 99 9.15 7.27 19.46
CA ILE A 99 8.72 5.96 18.99
C ILE A 99 7.37 5.58 19.59
N VAL A 100 6.58 4.84 18.83
CA VAL A 100 5.26 4.33 19.22
C VAL A 100 5.26 2.82 19.22
N LYS A 101 4.73 2.23 20.29
CA LYS A 101 4.52 0.79 20.42
C LYS A 101 3.24 0.40 19.69
N ILE A 102 3.34 -0.53 18.76
CA ILE A 102 2.19 -1.05 18.00
C ILE A 102 1.72 -2.40 18.51
N ASN A 103 2.64 -3.28 18.93
CA ASN A 103 2.32 -4.60 19.45
C ASN A 103 3.54 -5.19 20.18
N GLY A 104 3.34 -6.02 21.21
CA GLY A 104 4.38 -6.87 21.81
C GLY A 104 5.69 -6.14 22.15
N ARG A 105 6.75 -6.42 21.38
CA ARG A 105 8.07 -5.75 21.46
C ARG A 105 8.35 -4.83 20.26
N GLN A 106 7.38 -4.63 19.38
CA GLN A 106 7.50 -3.88 18.14
C GLN A 106 7.16 -2.41 18.34
N TRP A 107 8.10 -1.57 17.98
CA TRP A 107 7.99 -0.12 17.98
C TRP A 107 8.23 0.43 16.57
N LEU A 108 7.55 1.52 16.23
CA LEU A 108 7.74 2.27 14.99
C LEU A 108 8.18 3.69 15.32
N ASN A 109 8.87 4.35 14.39
CA ASN A 109 9.13 5.76 14.51
C ASN A 109 7.84 6.55 14.29
N VAL A 110 7.60 7.59 15.08
CA VAL A 110 6.42 8.46 14.91
C VAL A 110 6.43 9.17 13.55
N SER A 111 7.59 9.35 12.92
CA SER A 111 7.69 9.90 11.56
C SER A 111 7.20 8.94 10.46
N ASP A 112 7.09 7.65 10.76
CA ASP A 112 6.66 6.59 9.84
C ASP A 112 5.18 6.21 10.05
N VAL A 113 4.47 6.98 10.87
CA VAL A 113 3.05 6.77 11.15
C VAL A 113 2.32 8.09 11.15
N THR A 114 1.07 8.08 10.69
CA THR A 114 0.16 9.19 10.85
C THR A 114 -0.97 8.80 11.79
N LYS A 115 -1.61 9.80 12.41
CA LYS A 115 -2.87 9.57 13.11
C LYS A 115 -3.97 9.40 12.06
N GLU A 116 -4.83 8.40 12.25
CA GLU A 116 -6.08 8.25 11.50
C GLU A 116 -7.11 9.33 11.87
#